data_AF-A0A379W7L4-F1
#
_entry.id   AF-A0A379W7L4-F1
#
_cell.length_a   1.000
_cell.length_b   1.000
_cell.length_c   1.000
_cell.angle_alpha   90.00
_cell.angle_beta   90.00
_cell.angle_gamma   90.00
#
_symmetry.space_group_name_H-M   'P 1'
#
loop_
_entity.id
_entity.type
_entity.pdbx_description
1 polymer ?
#
loop_
_entity_poly.entity_id
_entity_poly.type
_entity_poly.pdbx_seq_one_letter_code
_entity_poly.pdbx_strand_id
1 'polypeptide(L)'
;MKLHLGVMDIPYENENTTTGDVAEILEGKYRIMQTFFDRHGEEIAQMMSNDLAAGLENMLAGAPLPVDPFAESMSQVHHLFVAFLDNEEMNGTEGVPTARALEGISKRFKNRKGEPRPSFIDTGMFQASMRAWVSGVLNAFPQ
;
A
#
# COMPACT_ATOMS: atom_id res chain seq x y z
N MET A 1 -6.30 13.08 13.72
CA MET A 1 -5.53 11.94 13.18
C MET A 1 -5.93 11.72 11.74
N LYS A 2 -4.99 11.55 10.82
CA LYS A 2 -5.25 11.26 9.40
C LYS A 2 -4.34 10.13 8.92
N LEU A 3 -4.95 9.07 8.39
CA LEU A 3 -4.25 8.00 7.68
C LEU A 3 -3.89 8.47 6.27
N HIS A 4 -2.67 8.18 5.86
CA HIS A 4 -2.17 8.40 4.51
C HIS A 4 -1.79 7.07 3.89
N LEU A 5 -2.15 6.89 2.63
CA LEU A 5 -1.71 5.80 1.77
C LEU A 5 -0.95 6.42 0.60
N GLY A 6 0.24 5.93 0.31
CA GLY A 6 1.06 6.47 -0.76
C GLY A 6 2.18 5.53 -1.13
N VAL A 7 3.13 6.06 -1.90
CA VAL A 7 4.33 5.34 -2.30
C VAL A 7 5.56 6.22 -2.02
N MET A 8 6.69 5.59 -1.72
CA MET A 8 7.97 6.27 -1.80
C MET A 8 8.24 6.63 -3.25
N ASP A 9 8.72 7.85 -3.50
CA ASP A 9 9.02 8.32 -4.85
C ASP A 9 10.41 7.85 -5.29
N ILE A 10 10.44 6.83 -6.14
CA ILE A 10 11.67 6.16 -6.58
C ILE A 10 11.66 6.09 -8.12
N PRO A 11 12.76 6.49 -8.80
CA PRO A 11 12.85 6.44 -10.25
C PRO A 11 12.95 4.99 -10.75
N TYR A 12 12.23 4.67 -11.83
CA TYR A 12 12.42 3.41 -12.54
C TYR A 12 13.73 3.44 -13.34
N GLU A 13 14.48 2.33 -13.35
CA GLU A 13 15.75 2.25 -14.09
C GLU A 13 15.54 2.51 -15.59
N ASN A 14 16.23 3.52 -16.12
CA ASN A 14 16.20 3.94 -17.53
C ASN A 14 14.85 4.49 -18.01
N GLU A 15 13.96 4.90 -17.10
CA GLU A 15 12.72 5.59 -17.43
C GLU A 15 12.69 6.96 -16.75
N ASN A 16 12.04 7.93 -17.39
CA ASN A 16 11.87 9.29 -16.84
C ASN A 16 10.63 9.38 -15.95
N THR A 17 10.24 8.24 -15.35
CA THR A 17 9.02 8.06 -14.55
C THR A 17 9.38 7.47 -13.20
N THR A 18 8.65 7.89 -12.17
CA THR A 18 8.83 7.38 -10.81
C THR A 18 7.64 6.53 -10.36
N THR A 19 7.79 5.85 -9.23
CA THR A 19 6.67 5.20 -8.54
C THR A 19 5.59 6.21 -8.13
N GLY A 20 5.95 7.45 -7.81
CA GLY A 20 5.00 8.54 -7.57
C GLY A 20 4.14 8.85 -8.80
N ASP A 21 4.77 9.06 -9.97
CA ASP A 21 4.05 9.28 -11.23
C ASP A 21 3.11 8.12 -11.55
N VAL A 22 3.59 6.88 -11.36
CA VAL A 22 2.78 5.67 -11.56
C VAL A 22 1.60 5.64 -10.60
N ALA A 23 1.78 5.98 -9.33
CA ALA A 23 0.70 6.03 -8.35
C ALA A 23 -0.39 7.03 -8.76
N GLU A 24 -0.01 8.22 -9.21
CA GLU A 24 -0.97 9.23 -9.68
C GLU A 24 -1.75 8.74 -10.91
N ILE A 25 -1.07 8.11 -11.87
CA ILE A 25 -1.71 7.55 -13.07
C ILE A 25 -2.69 6.43 -12.69
N LEU A 26 -2.29 5.52 -11.80
CA LEU A 26 -3.12 4.40 -11.38
C LEU A 26 -4.30 4.84 -10.53
N GLU A 27 -4.11 5.82 -9.64
CA GLU A 27 -5.19 6.40 -8.87
C GLU A 27 -6.17 7.15 -9.75
N GLY A 28 -5.69 7.99 -10.67
CA GLY A 28 -6.54 8.75 -11.58
C GLY A 28 -7.38 7.89 -12.52
N LYS A 29 -6.82 6.76 -12.98
CA LYS A 29 -7.49 5.85 -13.95
C LYS A 29 -8.32 4.76 -13.29
N TYR A 30 -7.79 4.13 -12.25
CA TYR A 30 -8.34 2.91 -11.68
C TYR A 30 -8.76 3.06 -10.22
N ARG A 31 -8.51 4.22 -9.58
CA ARG A 31 -8.85 4.45 -8.17
C ARG A 31 -8.24 3.39 -7.27
N ILE A 32 -6.98 3.01 -7.52
CA ILE A 32 -6.33 1.84 -6.90
C ILE A 32 -6.25 1.96 -5.38
N MET A 33 -5.84 3.11 -4.86
CA MET A 33 -5.71 3.35 -3.41
C MET A 33 -7.08 3.54 -2.77
N GLN A 34 -8.01 4.20 -3.47
CA GLN A 34 -9.38 4.34 -3.00
C GLN A 34 -10.06 2.97 -2.91
N THR A 35 -9.97 2.13 -3.93
CA THR A 35 -10.57 0.79 -3.96
C THR A 35 -9.97 -0.10 -2.87
N PHE A 36 -8.65 -0.02 -2.66
CA PHE A 36 -8.00 -0.71 -1.56
C PHE A 36 -8.56 -0.27 -0.20
N PHE A 37 -8.67 1.04 0.05
CA PHE A 37 -9.23 1.56 1.29
C PHE A 37 -10.71 1.22 1.46
N ASP A 38 -11.51 1.26 0.40
CA ASP A 38 -12.94 0.95 0.44
C ASP A 38 -13.18 -0.53 0.83
N ARG A 39 -12.23 -1.42 0.51
CA ARG A 39 -12.33 -2.86 0.84
C ARG A 39 -11.74 -3.22 2.19
N HIS A 40 -10.58 -2.66 2.52
CA HIS A 40 -9.81 -3.03 3.71
C HIS A 40 -9.83 -1.98 4.82
N GLY A 41 -10.57 -0.88 4.66
CA GLY A 41 -10.58 0.23 5.62
C GLY A 41 -10.97 -0.20 7.03
N GLU A 42 -11.89 -1.16 7.17
CA GLU A 42 -12.29 -1.72 8.47
C GLU A 42 -11.16 -2.55 9.10
N GLU A 43 -10.49 -3.39 8.31
CA GLU A 43 -9.34 -4.19 8.74
C GLU A 43 -8.16 -3.30 9.18
N ILE A 44 -7.88 -2.25 8.41
CA ILE A 44 -6.86 -1.23 8.73
C ILE A 44 -7.21 -0.53 10.05
N ALA A 45 -8.47 -0.13 10.25
CA ALA A 45 -8.91 0.51 11.48
C ALA A 45 -8.78 -0.42 12.70
N GLN A 46 -9.05 -1.71 12.52
CA GLN A 46 -8.88 -2.71 13.58
C GLN A 46 -7.40 -2.90 13.92
N MET A 47 -6.51 -3.02 12.92
CA MET A 47 -5.06 -3.11 13.13
C MET A 47 -4.54 -1.90 13.93
N MET A 48 -4.93 -0.69 13.52
CA MET A 48 -4.54 0.55 14.23
C MET A 48 -5.08 0.59 15.67
N SER A 49 -6.29 0.08 15.90
CA SER A 49 -6.89 0.05 17.24
C SER A 49 -6.15 -0.92 18.17
N ASN A 50 -5.73 -2.07 17.63
CA ASN A 50 -4.95 -3.07 18.38
C ASN A 50 -3.58 -2.53 18.78
N ASP A 51 -2.87 -1.86 17.86
CA ASP A 51 -1.60 -1.20 18.13
C ASP A 51 -1.72 -0.18 19.27
N LEU A 52 -2.75 0.67 19.21
CA LEU A 52 -2.98 1.68 20.24
C LEU A 52 -3.28 1.03 21.60
N ALA A 53 -4.12 0.00 21.64
CA ALA A 53 -4.44 -0.73 22.86
C ALA A 53 -3.18 -1.37 23.47
N ALA A 54 -2.38 -2.07 22.66
CA ALA A 54 -1.12 -2.68 23.10
C ALA A 54 -0.12 -1.61 23.58
N GLY A 55 -0.01 -0.48 22.89
CA GLY A 55 0.82 0.66 23.31
C GLY A 55 0.41 1.21 24.67
N LEU A 56 -0.89 1.36 24.92
CA LEU A 56 -1.43 1.82 26.20
C LEU A 56 -1.19 0.80 27.33
N GLU A 57 -1.39 -0.49 27.07
CA GLU A 57 -1.12 -1.56 28.04
C GLU A 57 0.36 -1.58 28.46
N ASN A 58 1.28 -1.50 27.49
CA ASN A 58 2.71 -1.44 27.74
C ASN A 58 3.09 -0.18 28.55
N MET A 59 2.50 0.96 28.23
CA MET A 59 2.71 2.20 28.98
C MET A 59 2.23 2.07 30.44
N LEU A 60 1.06 1.47 30.68
CA LEU A 60 0.55 1.22 32.03
C LEU A 60 1.43 0.23 32.81
N ALA A 61 2.08 -0.70 32.12
CA ALA A 61 3.05 -1.62 32.69
C ALA A 61 4.45 -0.99 32.95
N GLY A 62 4.64 0.30 32.60
CA GLY A 62 5.87 1.04 32.83
C GLY A 62 6.88 1.00 31.68
N ALA A 63 6.49 0.51 30.50
CA ALA A 63 7.32 0.59 29.30
C ALA A 63 7.39 2.04 28.77
N PRO A 64 8.49 2.42 28.09
CA PRO A 64 8.60 3.74 27.46
C PRO A 64 7.57 3.90 26.33
N LEU A 65 7.17 5.15 26.07
CA LEU A 65 6.30 5.49 24.95
C LEU A 65 6.96 5.10 23.61
N PRO A 66 6.23 4.44 22.70
CA PRO A 66 6.74 4.17 21.36
C PRO A 66 6.90 5.48 20.57
N VAL A 67 7.98 5.56 19.78
CA VAL A 67 8.24 6.73 18.91
C VAL A 67 7.16 6.87 17.83
N ASP A 68 6.69 5.74 17.30
CA ASP A 68 5.53 5.65 16.42
C ASP A 68 4.58 4.57 16.94
N PRO A 69 3.41 4.94 17.49
CA PRO A 69 2.46 3.98 18.05
C PRO A 69 1.78 3.11 17.00
N PHE A 70 1.91 3.41 15.70
CA PHE A 70 1.25 2.67 14.61
C PHE A 70 2.23 1.94 13.70
N ALA A 71 3.52 1.84 14.07
CA ALA A 71 4.53 1.26 13.18
C ALA A 71 4.19 -0.18 12.73
N GLU A 72 3.63 -1.00 13.62
CA GLU A 72 3.26 -2.38 13.33
C GLU A 72 2.08 -2.46 12.36
N SER A 73 0.96 -1.80 12.68
CA SER A 73 -0.21 -1.72 11.81
C SER A 73 0.14 -1.13 10.45
N MET A 74 0.98 -0.09 10.35
CA MET A 74 1.41 0.46 9.06
C MET A 74 2.22 -0.54 8.24
N SER A 75 3.02 -1.40 8.88
CA SER A 75 3.70 -2.51 8.21
C SER A 75 2.70 -3.57 7.74
N GLN A 76 1.67 -3.88 8.53
CA GLN A 76 0.61 -4.81 8.13
C GLN A 76 -0.22 -4.26 6.96
N VAL A 77 -0.54 -2.96 6.94
CA VAL A 77 -1.22 -2.31 5.80
C VAL A 77 -0.42 -2.47 4.50
N HIS A 78 0.91 -2.36 4.56
CA HIS A 78 1.76 -2.62 3.39
C HIS A 78 1.58 -4.06 2.88
N HIS A 79 1.64 -5.06 3.77
CA HIS A 79 1.42 -6.45 3.39
C HIS A 79 0.01 -6.70 2.83
N LEU A 80 -0.99 -6.06 3.42
CA LEU A 80 -2.37 -6.12 2.95
C LEU A 80 -2.52 -5.55 1.55
N PHE A 81 -1.83 -4.44 1.25
CA PHE A 81 -1.82 -3.85 -0.09
C PHE A 81 -1.15 -4.76 -1.12
N VAL A 82 -0.03 -5.41 -0.76
CA VAL A 82 0.63 -6.39 -1.65
C VAL A 82 -0.33 -7.56 -1.94
N ALA A 83 -0.96 -8.10 -0.90
CA ALA A 83 -1.94 -9.18 -1.05
C ALA A 83 -3.14 -8.77 -1.91
N PHE A 84 -3.67 -7.55 -1.72
CA PHE A 84 -4.76 -6.99 -2.53
C PHE A 84 -4.44 -6.98 -4.03
N LEU A 85 -3.20 -6.65 -4.40
CA LEU A 85 -2.75 -6.70 -5.80
C LEU A 85 -2.55 -8.14 -6.27
N ASP A 86 -1.87 -8.98 -5.48
CA ASP A 86 -1.58 -10.38 -5.83
C ASP A 86 -2.84 -11.24 -5.99
N ASN A 87 -3.87 -10.97 -5.18
CA ASN A 87 -5.17 -11.64 -5.22
C ASN A 87 -6.10 -11.10 -6.32
N GLU A 88 -5.64 -10.14 -7.11
CA GLU A 88 -6.38 -9.53 -8.21
C GLU A 88 -7.75 -8.98 -7.79
N GLU A 89 -7.84 -8.39 -6.60
CA GLU A 89 -9.12 -8.04 -5.99
C GLU A 89 -9.90 -6.99 -6.80
N MET A 90 -9.21 -6.21 -7.62
CA MET A 90 -9.80 -5.23 -8.54
C MET A 90 -10.39 -5.86 -9.80
N ASN A 91 -10.26 -7.16 -10.04
CA ASN A 91 -10.86 -7.81 -11.21
C ASN A 91 -12.38 -7.58 -11.25
N GLY A 92 -12.88 -7.16 -12.41
CA GLY A 92 -14.29 -6.79 -12.60
C GLY A 92 -14.56 -5.29 -12.40
N THR A 93 -13.56 -4.50 -11.99
CA THR A 93 -13.62 -3.03 -12.11
C THR A 93 -13.30 -2.58 -13.55
N GLU A 94 -13.72 -1.37 -13.92
CA GLU A 94 -13.53 -0.87 -15.28
C GLU A 94 -12.04 -0.83 -15.67
N GLY A 95 -11.69 -1.54 -16.74
CA GLY A 95 -10.31 -1.65 -17.21
C GLY A 95 -9.40 -2.63 -16.45
N VAL A 96 -9.96 -3.42 -15.51
CA VAL A 96 -9.22 -4.45 -14.75
C VAL A 96 -9.93 -5.82 -14.85
N PRO A 97 -9.24 -6.89 -15.29
CA PRO A 97 -7.81 -6.98 -15.59
C PRO A 97 -7.37 -6.17 -16.80
N THR A 98 -6.17 -5.59 -16.73
CA THR A 98 -5.60 -4.85 -17.86
C THR A 98 -5.27 -5.78 -19.04
N ALA A 99 -5.32 -5.29 -20.28
CA ALA A 99 -5.00 -6.12 -21.45
C ALA A 99 -3.58 -6.75 -21.37
N ARG A 100 -2.60 -6.03 -20.84
CA ARG A 100 -1.24 -6.55 -20.65
C ARG A 100 -1.17 -7.66 -19.60
N ALA A 101 -1.99 -7.58 -18.55
CA ALA A 101 -2.14 -8.62 -17.54
C ALA A 101 -2.73 -9.90 -18.16
N LEU A 102 -3.79 -9.78 -18.99
CA LEU A 102 -4.40 -10.91 -19.70
C LEU A 102 -3.44 -11.58 -20.68
N GLU A 103 -2.61 -10.80 -21.37
CA GLU A 103 -1.58 -11.34 -22.29
C GLU A 103 -0.32 -11.86 -21.58
N GLY A 104 -0.27 -11.78 -20.24
CA GLY A 104 0.88 -12.23 -19.46
C GLY A 104 2.17 -11.46 -19.74
N ILE A 105 2.06 -10.20 -20.17
CA ILE A 105 3.23 -9.37 -20.53
C ILE A 105 3.79 -8.73 -19.25
N SER A 106 5.10 -8.90 -19.02
CA SER A 106 5.84 -8.27 -17.92
C SER A 106 7.08 -7.57 -18.44
N LYS A 107 7.36 -6.34 -17.98
CA LYS A 107 8.64 -5.66 -18.24
C LYS A 107 9.84 -6.42 -17.66
N ARG A 108 9.63 -7.24 -16.62
CA ARG A 108 10.68 -8.08 -16.03
C ARG A 108 11.25 -9.09 -17.03
N PHE A 109 10.44 -9.55 -17.99
CA PHE A 109 10.83 -10.56 -18.97
C PHE A 109 10.67 -10.02 -20.39
N LYS A 110 11.77 -9.56 -20.99
CA LYS A 110 11.77 -8.83 -22.28
C LYS A 110 11.13 -9.58 -23.48
N ASN A 111 11.02 -10.91 -23.43
CA ASN A 111 10.63 -11.75 -24.59
C ASN A 111 9.66 -12.91 -24.25
N ARG A 112 8.83 -12.81 -23.21
CA ARG A 112 7.85 -13.86 -22.91
C ARG A 112 6.44 -13.30 -22.72
N LYS A 113 5.51 -13.80 -23.53
CA LYS A 113 4.08 -13.86 -23.17
C LYS A 113 3.93 -15.10 -22.29
N GLY A 114 3.39 -14.91 -21.09
CA GLY A 114 3.15 -15.97 -20.12
C GLY A 114 1.66 -16.20 -19.89
N GLU A 115 1.34 -16.95 -18.85
CA GLU A 115 -0.01 -17.02 -18.31
C GLU A 115 -0.51 -15.63 -17.87
N PRO A 116 -1.84 -15.42 -17.83
CA PRO A 116 -2.43 -14.24 -17.21
C PRO A 116 -1.85 -13.98 -15.82
N ARG A 117 -1.68 -12.71 -15.48
CA ARG A 117 -1.03 -12.29 -14.23
C ARG A 117 -1.76 -11.11 -13.59
N PRO A 118 -1.52 -10.83 -12.31
CA PRO A 118 -2.14 -9.69 -11.66
C PRO A 118 -1.86 -8.36 -12.36
N SER A 119 -2.89 -7.51 -12.41
CA SER A 119 -2.77 -6.14 -12.91
C SER A 119 -1.91 -5.29 -11.98
N PHE A 120 -1.26 -4.26 -12.51
CA PHE A 120 -0.37 -3.33 -11.75
C PHE A 120 0.96 -3.94 -11.24
N ILE A 121 1.06 -5.27 -11.36
CA ILE A 121 2.15 -6.24 -11.24
C ILE A 121 3.51 -6.06 -11.95
N ASP A 122 4.02 -4.90 -12.37
CA ASP A 122 5.06 -4.92 -13.43
C ASP A 122 6.47 -5.45 -13.03
N THR A 123 7.22 -4.64 -12.30
CA THR A 123 8.55 -4.98 -11.77
C THR A 123 8.51 -5.33 -10.27
N GLY A 124 7.36 -5.16 -9.62
CA GLY A 124 7.22 -5.20 -8.16
C GLY A 124 7.64 -3.91 -7.45
N MET A 125 8.16 -2.91 -8.16
CA MET A 125 8.64 -1.68 -7.55
C MET A 125 7.51 -0.82 -6.98
N PHE A 126 6.39 -0.68 -7.71
CA PHE A 126 5.21 0.04 -7.25
C PHE A 126 4.69 -0.53 -5.91
N GLN A 127 4.42 -1.83 -5.83
CA GLN A 127 3.96 -2.47 -4.60
C GLN A 127 4.98 -2.36 -3.46
N ALA A 128 6.28 -2.58 -3.73
CA ALA A 128 7.33 -2.51 -2.71
C ALA A 128 7.51 -1.09 -2.15
N SER A 129 7.23 -0.08 -2.98
CA SER A 129 7.31 1.33 -2.59
C SER A 129 6.11 1.81 -1.78
N MET A 130 5.01 1.05 -1.71
CA MET A 130 3.80 1.45 -0.98
C MET A 130 4.10 1.66 0.51
N ARG A 131 3.60 2.76 1.07
CA ARG A 131 3.69 3.10 2.49
C ARG A 131 2.33 3.58 2.99
N ALA A 132 2.04 3.24 4.24
CA ALA A 132 0.98 3.85 5.03
C ALA A 132 1.62 4.58 6.22
N TRP A 133 1.05 5.72 6.62
CA TRP A 133 1.47 6.43 7.82
C TRP A 133 0.34 7.28 8.40
N VAL A 134 0.45 7.61 9.68
CA VAL A 134 -0.54 8.42 10.38
C VAL A 134 0.06 9.78 10.74
N SER A 135 -0.69 10.85 10.48
CA SER A 135 -0.31 12.20 10.86
C SER A 135 -1.28 12.81 11.89
N GLY A 136 -0.80 13.84 12.59
CA GLY A 136 -1.60 14.59 13.57
C GLY A 136 -1.78 13.84 14.90
N VAL A 137 -0.84 12.95 15.23
CA VAL A 137 -0.76 12.26 16.53
C VAL A 137 0.17 13.02 17.49
N LEU A 138 1.11 13.81 16.97
CA LEU A 138 2.23 14.42 17.72
C LEU A 138 2.08 15.92 18.05
N ASN A 139 0.88 16.35 18.47
CA ASN A 139 0.72 17.60 19.23
C ASN A 139 0.19 17.36 20.66
N ALA A 140 0.06 16.10 21.08
CA ALA A 140 -0.55 15.75 22.37
C ALA A 140 0.45 15.53 23.52
N PHE A 141 1.76 15.40 23.24
CA PHE A 141 2.76 15.13 24.27
C PHE A 141 4.00 16.01 24.05
N PRO A 142 4.27 17.00 24.93
CA PRO A 142 5.42 17.91 24.80
C PRO A 142 6.74 17.16 25.02
N GLN A 143 7.81 17.69 24.39
CA GLN A 143 9.21 17.26 24.56
C GLN A 143 9.73 17.49 25.98
#